data_AF-A0AB38SNT1-F1
#
_entry.id   AF-A0AB38SNT1-F1
#
_cell.length_a   1.000
_cell.length_b   1.000
_cell.length_c   1.000
_cell.angle_alpha   90.00
_cell.angle_beta   90.00
_cell.angle_gamma   90.00
#
_symmetry.space_group_name_H-M   'P 1'
#
loop_
_entity.id
_entity.type
_entity.pdbx_description
1 polymer ?
#
loop_
_entity_poly.entity_id
_entity_poly.type
_entity_poly.pdbx_seq_one_letter_code
_entity_poly.pdbx_strand_id
1 'polypeptide(L)'
;MFSAFSSIDYHSIQARTPTDRAVKRLDGIGLVLSDLDISGIQTQDDVTRTLWTLDAANKCVRAVLAEFRTQPATEQLARKARNLIDLIERARDQVVSFQAGDAVVG
;
A
#
# COMPACT_ATOMS: atom_id res chain seq x y z
N MET A 1 22.31 4.54 -20.32
CA MET A 1 21.36 4.40 -21.44
C MET A 1 20.41 3.28 -21.07
N PHE A 2 19.20 3.60 -20.60
CA PHE A 2 18.26 2.60 -20.07
C PHE A 2 17.29 2.17 -21.18
N SER A 3 17.55 1.01 -21.76
CA SER A 3 16.60 0.29 -22.60
C SER A 3 15.93 -0.77 -21.75
N ALA A 4 14.73 -0.50 -21.23
CA ALA A 4 13.94 -1.49 -20.48
C ALA A 4 12.43 -1.47 -20.80
N PHE A 5 12.01 -0.79 -21.86
CA PHE A 5 10.64 -0.86 -22.38
C PHE A 5 10.60 -1.55 -23.74
N SER A 6 11.20 -2.73 -23.83
CA SER A 6 11.15 -3.55 -25.04
C SER A 6 10.73 -4.96 -24.62
N SER A 7 9.53 -5.33 -25.05
CA SER A 7 8.88 -6.64 -24.83
C SER A 7 8.20 -6.83 -23.46
N ILE A 8 7.20 -5.99 -23.17
CA ILE A 8 6.05 -6.52 -22.41
C ILE A 8 5.16 -7.17 -23.46
N ASP A 9 5.14 -8.50 -23.46
CA ASP A 9 4.18 -9.30 -24.20
C ASP A 9 2.77 -8.74 -23.98
N TYR A 10 2.22 -8.21 -25.08
CA TYR A 10 0.97 -7.46 -25.13
C TYR A 10 -0.28 -8.36 -25.04
N HIS A 11 -0.08 -9.63 -24.65
CA HIS A 11 -1.14 -10.62 -24.56
C HIS A 11 -1.23 -11.18 -23.14
N SER A 12 -2.33 -10.83 -22.45
CA SER A 12 -3.06 -11.68 -21.48
C SER A 12 -3.21 -11.26 -20.01
N ILE A 13 -3.13 -9.98 -19.63
CA ILE A 13 -3.88 -9.54 -18.43
C ILE A 13 -4.66 -8.25 -18.69
N GLN A 14 -5.52 -8.30 -19.71
CA GLN A 14 -6.47 -7.24 -19.96
C GLN A 14 -7.48 -7.22 -18.80
N ALA A 15 -7.37 -6.22 -17.93
CA ALA A 15 -8.35 -6.03 -16.89
C ALA A 15 -9.71 -5.72 -17.54
N ARG A 16 -10.62 -6.70 -17.51
CA ARG A 16 -11.86 -6.69 -18.31
C ARG A 16 -12.87 -5.65 -17.85
N THR A 17 -12.78 -5.21 -16.60
CA THR A 17 -13.68 -4.20 -16.02
C THR A 17 -12.87 -3.11 -15.29
N PRO A 18 -13.42 -1.90 -15.11
CA PRO A 18 -12.82 -0.88 -14.26
C PRO A 18 -12.50 -1.40 -12.84
N THR A 19 -13.38 -2.24 -12.30
CA THR A 19 -13.19 -2.90 -11.00
C THR A 19 -11.96 -3.81 -10.98
N ASP A 20 -11.70 -4.59 -12.03
CA ASP A 20 -10.52 -5.45 -12.11
C ASP A 20 -9.21 -4.63 -12.13
N ARG A 21 -9.21 -3.45 -12.80
CA ARG A 21 -8.07 -2.53 -12.76
C ARG A 21 -7.84 -1.99 -11.34
N ALA A 22 -8.89 -1.67 -10.62
CA ALA A 22 -8.80 -1.20 -9.24
C ALA A 22 -8.28 -2.31 -8.31
N VAL A 23 -8.75 -3.54 -8.48
CA VAL A 23 -8.26 -4.70 -7.73
C VAL A 23 -6.76 -4.90 -7.93
N LYS A 24 -6.26 -4.78 -9.18
CA LYS A 24 -4.83 -4.85 -9.48
C LYS A 24 -4.02 -3.70 -8.89
N ARG A 25 -4.57 -2.48 -8.88
CA ARG A 25 -3.92 -1.34 -8.19
C ARG A 25 -3.77 -1.62 -6.70
N LEU A 26 -4.80 -2.19 -6.07
CA LEU A 26 -4.72 -2.62 -4.67
C LEU A 26 -3.71 -3.77 -4.47
N ASP A 27 -3.60 -4.71 -5.41
CA ASP A 27 -2.54 -5.74 -5.36
C ASP A 27 -1.14 -5.12 -5.40
N GLY A 28 -0.90 -4.19 -6.33
CA GLY A 28 0.38 -3.51 -6.44
C GLY A 28 0.74 -2.75 -5.16
N ILE A 29 -0.23 -2.09 -4.51
CA ILE A 29 -0.01 -1.44 -3.21
C ILE A 29 0.31 -2.48 -2.13
N GLY A 30 -0.41 -3.60 -2.09
CA GLY A 30 -0.15 -4.69 -1.14
C GLY A 30 1.26 -5.29 -1.29
N LEU A 31 1.76 -5.43 -2.52
CA LEU A 31 3.12 -5.90 -2.79
C LEU A 31 4.16 -4.93 -2.24
N VAL A 32 4.03 -3.63 -2.56
CA VAL A 32 4.94 -2.59 -2.04
C VAL A 32 4.96 -2.57 -0.50
N LEU A 33 3.80 -2.77 0.14
CA LEU A 33 3.70 -2.84 1.59
C LEU A 33 4.33 -4.12 2.16
N SER A 34 4.32 -5.22 1.42
CA SER A 34 4.92 -6.48 1.86
C SER A 34 6.45 -6.44 1.81
N ASP A 35 7.01 -5.59 0.95
CA ASP A 35 8.45 -5.34 0.84
C ASP A 35 8.97 -4.31 1.88
N LEU A 36 8.08 -3.66 2.65
CA LEU A 36 8.48 -2.76 3.73
C LEU A 36 9.10 -3.56 4.88
N ASP A 37 10.41 -3.46 5.03
CA ASP A 37 11.12 -4.02 6.17
C ASP A 37 11.00 -3.10 7.39
N ILE A 38 9.96 -3.35 8.20
CA ILE A 38 9.76 -2.67 9.49
C ILE A 38 10.77 -3.15 10.53
N SER A 39 11.32 -4.37 10.38
CA SER A 39 12.29 -4.93 11.33
C SER A 39 13.68 -4.29 11.23
N GLY A 40 13.99 -3.68 10.08
CA GLY A 40 15.22 -2.94 9.84
C GLY A 40 15.24 -1.48 10.32
N ILE A 41 14.18 -1.00 11.01
CA ILE A 41 14.11 0.38 11.51
C ILE A 41 15.09 0.57 12.68
N GLN A 42 16.02 1.51 12.54
CA GLN A 42 17.04 1.80 13.57
C GLN A 42 17.10 3.28 13.95
N THR A 43 16.71 4.18 13.06
CA THR A 43 16.83 5.62 13.28
C THR A 43 15.48 6.33 13.21
N GLN A 44 15.43 7.55 13.77
CA GLN A 44 14.25 8.41 13.65
C GLN A 44 13.94 8.77 12.18
N ASP A 45 14.96 8.83 11.32
CA ASP A 45 14.78 9.04 9.88
C ASP A 45 14.13 7.82 9.22
N ASP A 46 14.47 6.60 9.65
CA ASP A 46 13.83 5.37 9.17
C ASP A 46 12.36 5.29 9.61
N VAL A 47 12.08 5.67 10.86
CA VAL A 47 10.71 5.81 11.38
C VAL A 47 9.93 6.79 10.50
N THR A 48 10.47 7.99 10.29
CA THR A 48 9.82 9.05 9.51
C THR A 48 9.55 8.60 8.07
N ARG A 49 10.55 8.00 7.42
CA ARG A 49 10.44 7.47 6.04
C ARG A 49 9.40 6.36 5.93
N THR A 50 9.36 5.46 6.92
CA THR A 50 8.39 4.37 6.97
C THR A 50 6.99 4.90 7.15
N LEU A 51 6.78 5.82 8.09
CA LEU A 51 5.48 6.46 8.32
C LEU A 51 4.98 7.22 7.09
N TRP A 52 5.87 7.92 6.38
CA TRP A 52 5.52 8.59 5.13
C TRP A 52 5.08 7.60 4.05
N THR A 53 5.78 6.48 3.91
CA THR A 53 5.39 5.43 2.95
C THR A 53 4.03 4.83 3.29
N LEU A 54 3.78 4.53 4.57
CA LEU A 54 2.49 4.01 5.05
C LEU A 54 1.34 5.00 4.82
N ASP A 55 1.54 6.29 5.09
CA ASP A 55 0.53 7.32 4.84
C ASP A 55 0.23 7.50 3.35
N ALA A 56 1.27 7.49 2.51
CA ALA A 56 1.12 7.53 1.06
C ALA A 56 0.33 6.32 0.54
N ALA A 57 0.63 5.11 1.03
CA ALA A 57 -0.11 3.91 0.68
C ALA A 57 -1.59 3.99 1.11
N ASN A 58 -1.88 4.46 2.32
CA ASN A 58 -3.26 4.64 2.80
C ASN A 58 -4.05 5.61 1.92
N LYS A 59 -3.43 6.74 1.53
CA LYS A 59 -4.01 7.71 0.60
C LYS A 59 -4.30 7.08 -0.75
N CYS A 60 -3.38 6.28 -1.30
CA CYS A 60 -3.57 5.56 -2.55
C CYS A 60 -4.73 4.57 -2.48
N VAL A 61 -4.83 3.76 -1.42
CA VAL A 61 -5.96 2.82 -1.22
C VAL A 61 -7.29 3.56 -1.15
N ARG A 62 -7.34 4.66 -0.39
CA ARG A 62 -8.55 5.49 -0.25
C ARG A 62 -8.95 6.18 -1.56
N ALA A 63 -7.98 6.62 -2.35
CA ALA A 63 -8.23 7.19 -3.68
C ALA A 63 -8.84 6.14 -4.62
N VAL A 64 -8.27 4.94 -4.66
CA VAL A 64 -8.82 3.82 -5.43
C VAL A 64 -10.23 3.49 -4.96
N LEU A 65 -10.53 3.49 -3.66
CA LEU A 65 -11.89 3.23 -3.17
C LEU A 65 -12.87 4.36 -3.54
N ALA A 66 -12.42 5.61 -3.54
CA ALA A 66 -13.25 6.78 -3.86
C ALA A 66 -13.76 6.75 -5.31
N GLU A 67 -12.95 6.24 -6.26
CA GLU A 67 -13.31 6.08 -7.68
C GLU A 67 -14.55 5.18 -7.90
N PHE A 68 -14.91 4.34 -6.91
CA PHE A 68 -15.94 3.30 -7.06
C PHE A 68 -17.13 3.44 -6.10
N ARG A 69 -17.21 4.53 -5.32
CA ARG A 69 -18.27 4.74 -4.32
C ARG A 69 -19.69 4.69 -4.87
N THR A 70 -19.88 5.02 -6.14
CA THR A 70 -21.19 5.07 -6.81
C THR A 70 -21.47 3.83 -7.65
N GLN A 71 -20.53 2.88 -7.74
CA GLN A 71 -20.65 1.72 -8.62
C GLN A 71 -21.19 0.50 -7.86
N PRO A 72 -22.23 -0.18 -8.39
CA PRO A 72 -22.76 -1.41 -7.80
C PRO A 72 -21.75 -2.57 -7.89
N ALA A 73 -21.90 -3.57 -7.01
CA ALA A 73 -21.09 -4.80 -6.98
C ALA A 73 -19.57 -4.61 -6.71
N THR A 74 -19.19 -3.57 -5.96
CA THR A 74 -17.80 -3.28 -5.58
C THR A 74 -17.41 -3.83 -4.21
N GLU A 75 -18.21 -4.73 -3.62
CA GLU A 75 -17.98 -5.27 -2.28
C GLU A 75 -16.63 -5.94 -2.10
N GLN A 76 -16.18 -6.71 -3.09
CA GLN A 76 -14.87 -7.37 -3.07
C GLN A 76 -13.73 -6.34 -3.04
N LEU A 77 -13.84 -5.28 -3.85
CA LEU A 77 -12.90 -4.17 -3.87
C LEU A 77 -12.90 -3.44 -2.52
N ALA A 78 -14.07 -3.15 -1.97
CA ALA A 78 -14.22 -2.50 -0.67
C ALA A 78 -13.69 -3.35 0.49
N ARG A 79 -13.84 -4.67 0.43
CA ARG A 79 -13.27 -5.61 1.41
C ARG A 79 -11.75 -5.63 1.33
N LYS A 80 -11.20 -5.72 0.13
CA LYS A 80 -9.75 -5.69 -0.09
C LYS A 80 -9.11 -4.37 0.37
N ALA A 81 -9.73 -3.25 0.02
CA ALA A 81 -9.28 -1.94 0.45
C ALA A 81 -9.27 -1.81 1.98
N ARG A 82 -10.34 -2.28 2.66
CA ARG A 82 -10.39 -2.32 4.13
C ARG A 82 -9.27 -3.16 4.73
N ASN A 83 -9.05 -4.38 4.22
CA ASN A 83 -7.95 -5.22 4.70
C ASN A 83 -6.59 -4.53 4.57
N LEU A 84 -6.34 -3.82 3.46
CA LEU A 84 -5.10 -3.06 3.28
C LEU A 84 -5.01 -1.89 4.25
N ILE A 85 -6.09 -1.14 4.47
CA ILE A 85 -6.12 -0.05 5.46
C ILE A 85 -5.80 -0.59 6.85
N ASP A 86 -6.43 -1.69 7.27
CA ASP A 86 -6.18 -2.31 8.57
C ASP A 86 -4.72 -2.76 8.74
N LEU A 87 -4.11 -3.32 7.68
CA LEU A 87 -2.70 -3.70 7.69
C LEU A 87 -1.78 -2.48 7.80
N ILE A 88 -2.07 -1.41 7.06
CA ILE A 88 -1.31 -0.16 7.11
C ILE A 88 -1.41 0.48 8.50
N GLU A 89 -2.59 0.50 9.10
CA GLU A 89 -2.81 1.04 10.45
C GLU A 89 -2.03 0.23 11.50
N ARG A 90 -2.07 -1.10 11.44
CA ARG A 90 -1.27 -1.98 12.32
C ARG A 90 0.23 -1.77 12.14
N ALA A 91 0.70 -1.60 10.90
CA ALA A 91 2.11 -1.31 10.62
C ALA A 91 2.51 0.05 11.20
N ARG A 92 1.65 1.06 11.09
CA ARG A 92 1.88 2.39 11.66
C ARG A 92 2.00 2.32 13.19
N ASP A 93 1.12 1.59 13.85
CA ASP A 93 1.14 1.43 15.31
C ASP A 93 2.43 0.74 15.78
N GLN A 94 2.91 -0.27 15.04
CA GLN A 94 4.22 -0.89 15.30
C GLN A 94 5.37 0.11 15.17
N VAL A 95 5.39 0.89 14.08
CA VAL A 95 6.45 1.89 13.82
C VAL A 95 6.46 2.99 14.89
N VAL A 96 5.31 3.50 15.31
CA VAL A 96 5.21 4.51 16.38
C VAL A 96 5.63 3.93 17.73
N SER A 97 5.38 2.64 17.99
CA SER A 97 5.80 1.99 19.23
C SER A 97 7.33 1.91 19.35
N PHE A 98 8.08 1.81 18.24
CA PHE A 98 9.55 1.92 18.27
C PHE A 98 10.00 3.31 18.73
N GLN A 99 9.33 4.37 18.27
CA GLN A 99 9.63 5.73 18.70
C GLN A 99 9.38 5.95 20.20
N ALA A 100 8.33 5.34 20.75
CA ALA A 100 8.01 5.43 22.17
C ALA A 100 8.97 4.60 23.05
N GLY A 101 9.46 3.46 22.55
CA GLY A 101 10.42 2.62 23.27
C GLY A 101 11.80 3.25 23.42
N ASP A 102 12.27 3.97 22.40
CA ASP A 102 13.58 4.65 22.41
C ASP A 102 13.57 5.91 23.31
N ALA A 103 12.43 6.60 23.38
CA ALA A 103 12.24 7.79 24.21
C ALA A 103 12.30 7.53 25.73
N VAL A 104 12.21 6.28 26.19
CA VAL A 104 12.26 5.91 27.63
C VAL A 104 13.69 5.60 28.09
N VAL A 105 14.66 5.50 27.17
CA VAL A 105 16.06 5.14 27.46
C VAL A 105 17.04 6.30 27.16
N GLY A 106 16.54 7.46 26.67
CA GLY A 106 17.32 8.67 26.39
C GLY A 106 17.44 9.64 27.56
#